data_AF-C5PDB9-F1
#
_entry.id   AF-C5PDB9-F1
#
_cell.length_a   1.000
_cell.length_b   1.000
_cell.length_c   1.000
_cell.angle_alpha   90.00
_cell.angle_beta   90.00
_cell.angle_gamma   90.00
#
_symmetry.space_group_name_H-M   'P 1'
#
loop_
_entity.id
_entity.type
_entity.pdbx_description
1 polymer ?
#
loop_
_entity_poly.entity_id
_entity_poly.type
_entity_poly.pdbx_seq_one_letter_code
_entity_poly.pdbx_strand_id
1 'polypeptide(L)'
;MAHTAGGDTRSQPGLASQVDSEDDSDVQHRLEVTFGTDTNHRRKSSWVSADTPRHAHGHVDHSSNAACFVHSLLGRPKELHLKPVQEIVQEAKDASKAPSDANAGTGMVLESRLLTKKQLSEMAWNVRTLSKKLGNVRLKLNVKSVFLLTKPQDKCLVRLTRDVTQWILSKERERQYTVYVERRLESEKDFDEAGIYAEEPSAKGRLQYWDSDLISRKPQLIDFIITLGGDGTVLYASWLFQQIVPPVLSFSLGSLGFLTNFDYGNFRGTLQKSFHEGVTVSLRLRFECTVMRSRSRTSEIATSKQKDLVDEILGEESEDDVTHAPDMTFQILNEIVVDRGPNPTMSSLEIFGDDEYFTSIQADGVCVATPTGSTAYNLAAGGSLCHPENPVILLTAICAHTLNFRPIILPDTIVLRIGVPYDARTSSWASFDGRERVELLPGDYVTVSASRFPFANVMTPGQRSHEWINSISRTFNWNSRERQRASGHDKYCEKYKR
;
A
#
# COMPACT_ATOMS: atom_id res chain seq x y z
N MET A 1 -46.78 5.82 54.04
CA MET A 1 -45.78 4.85 53.52
C MET A 1 -46.54 3.85 52.67
N ALA A 2 -46.04 3.50 51.48
CA ALA A 2 -46.80 2.75 50.48
C ALA A 2 -46.00 1.56 49.92
N HIS A 3 -46.70 0.53 49.47
CA HIS A 3 -46.17 -0.73 48.94
C HIS A 3 -47.06 -1.21 47.79
N THR A 4 -46.46 -1.58 46.65
CA THR A 4 -46.89 -2.61 45.65
C THR A 4 -48.30 -2.58 45.01
N ALA A 5 -48.59 -3.18 43.84
CA ALA A 5 -47.82 -3.47 42.61
C ALA A 5 -48.75 -4.12 41.53
N GLY A 6 -48.55 -3.80 40.23
CA GLY A 6 -49.05 -4.59 39.07
C GLY A 6 -50.55 -4.49 38.69
N GLY A 7 -50.94 -4.88 37.45
CA GLY A 7 -52.38 -5.04 37.10
C GLY A 7 -52.91 -4.86 35.65
N ASP A 8 -52.08 -5.02 34.61
CA ASP A 8 -52.30 -5.15 33.14
C ASP A 8 -53.71 -5.38 32.45
N THR A 9 -53.76 -5.21 31.11
CA THR A 9 -54.71 -5.73 30.06
C THR A 9 -55.81 -4.82 29.39
N ARG A 10 -56.26 -5.26 28.19
CA ARG A 10 -56.88 -4.52 27.04
C ARG A 10 -58.40 -4.76 26.82
N SER A 11 -59.12 -3.92 26.05
CA SER A 11 -59.63 -4.25 24.66
C SER A 11 -60.71 -3.32 24.01
N GLN A 12 -60.44 -2.76 22.81
CA GLN A 12 -61.31 -2.45 21.60
C GLN A 12 -62.71 -1.74 21.73
N PRO A 13 -63.40 -1.30 20.63
CA PRO A 13 -63.15 -1.26 19.16
C PRO A 13 -63.13 0.22 18.60
N GLY A 14 -63.40 0.65 17.34
CA GLY A 14 -63.64 0.04 15.99
C GLY A 14 -64.27 1.02 14.93
N LEU A 15 -64.48 0.52 13.69
CA LEU A 15 -65.34 1.01 12.56
C LEU A 15 -64.88 2.14 11.55
N ALA A 16 -64.94 1.81 10.24
CA ALA A 16 -65.30 2.62 9.01
C ALA A 16 -64.61 3.97 8.65
N SER A 17 -64.55 4.46 7.37
CA SER A 17 -64.63 3.88 6.01
C SER A 17 -64.42 4.97 4.90
N GLN A 18 -63.82 4.61 3.73
CA GLN A 18 -63.97 5.28 2.39
C GLN A 18 -63.47 6.76 2.25
N VAL A 19 -63.35 7.41 1.07
CA VAL A 19 -62.90 7.09 -0.33
C VAL A 19 -62.68 8.44 -1.07
N ASP A 20 -61.71 8.52 -2.00
CA ASP A 20 -61.48 9.61 -3.00
C ASP A 20 -61.34 11.07 -2.49
N SER A 21 -61.03 12.09 -3.32
CA SER A 21 -59.88 12.35 -4.22
C SER A 21 -60.10 13.74 -4.87
N GLU A 22 -59.12 14.65 -4.91
CA GLU A 22 -59.00 15.70 -5.94
C GLU A 22 -57.66 16.47 -5.80
N ASP A 23 -57.25 17.14 -6.89
CA ASP A 23 -56.01 17.91 -7.05
C ASP A 23 -56.08 19.30 -6.33
N ASP A 24 -55.10 20.22 -6.33
CA ASP A 24 -54.04 20.53 -7.31
C ASP A 24 -52.93 21.44 -6.71
N SER A 25 -51.93 21.78 -7.52
CA SER A 25 -51.09 23.00 -7.53
C SER A 25 -49.68 23.02 -6.88
N ASP A 26 -48.73 22.44 -7.63
CA ASP A 26 -47.71 23.20 -8.41
C ASP A 26 -46.25 23.47 -7.90
N VAL A 27 -45.39 23.74 -8.89
CA VAL A 27 -44.01 24.30 -8.92
C VAL A 27 -42.87 23.47 -8.32
N GLN A 28 -42.73 22.30 -8.91
CA GLN A 28 -41.46 21.69 -9.31
C GLN A 28 -40.32 22.68 -9.66
N HIS A 29 -39.12 22.47 -9.10
CA HIS A 29 -37.85 22.88 -9.74
C HIS A 29 -36.93 21.67 -9.93
N ARG A 30 -36.50 21.42 -11.17
CA ARG A 30 -35.64 20.28 -11.54
C ARG A 30 -34.17 20.61 -11.30
N LEU A 31 -33.42 19.64 -10.77
CA LEU A 31 -31.95 19.65 -10.85
C LEU A 31 -31.51 19.15 -12.23
N GLU A 32 -30.67 19.93 -12.91
CA GLU A 32 -30.13 19.61 -14.23
C GLU A 32 -28.80 18.86 -14.11
N VAL A 33 -28.65 17.76 -14.85
CA VAL A 33 -27.40 16.97 -14.91
C VAL A 33 -26.76 17.14 -16.28
N THR A 34 -25.81 18.06 -16.39
CA THR A 34 -25.06 18.32 -17.61
C THR A 34 -23.95 17.29 -17.82
N PHE A 35 -24.24 16.27 -18.63
CA PHE A 35 -23.22 15.34 -19.12
C PHE A 35 -22.40 15.99 -20.24
N GLY A 36 -21.09 16.15 -20.03
CA GLY A 36 -20.17 16.60 -21.07
C GLY A 36 -20.01 15.55 -22.17
N THR A 37 -20.67 15.75 -23.31
CA THR A 37 -20.63 14.82 -24.44
C THR A 37 -19.39 15.00 -25.30
N ASP A 38 -18.24 14.46 -24.87
CA ASP A 38 -17.17 14.11 -25.83
C ASP A 38 -16.20 13.02 -25.32
N THR A 39 -15.39 12.46 -26.25
CA THR A 39 -14.38 11.38 -26.08
C THR A 39 -14.82 9.92 -26.24
N ASN A 40 -15.89 9.63 -27.00
CA ASN A 40 -16.22 8.25 -27.39
C ASN A 40 -15.31 7.73 -28.54
N HIS A 41 -13.98 7.70 -28.32
CA HIS A 41 -12.98 7.45 -29.37
C HIS A 41 -12.19 6.15 -29.17
N ARG A 42 -12.92 5.03 -29.23
CA ARG A 42 -12.38 3.65 -29.16
C ARG A 42 -11.50 3.34 -30.38
N ARG A 43 -10.19 3.63 -30.29
CA ARG A 43 -9.22 3.29 -31.34
C ARG A 43 -9.15 1.78 -31.56
N LYS A 44 -9.31 1.36 -32.83
CA LYS A 44 -9.05 -0.01 -33.28
C LYS A 44 -7.55 -0.20 -33.51
N SER A 45 -7.03 -1.38 -33.20
CA SER A 45 -5.68 -1.81 -33.59
C SER A 45 -5.73 -3.24 -34.13
N SER A 46 -5.36 -3.40 -35.41
CA SER A 46 -4.93 -4.64 -36.08
C SER A 46 -5.63 -5.95 -35.69
N TRP A 47 -6.60 -6.37 -36.51
CA TRP A 47 -6.77 -7.78 -36.85
C TRP A 47 -6.08 -8.03 -38.20
N VAL A 48 -5.45 -9.20 -38.35
CA VAL A 48 -4.96 -9.70 -39.64
C VAL A 48 -6.06 -10.54 -40.27
N SER A 49 -6.34 -10.34 -41.56
CA SER A 49 -7.31 -11.17 -42.28
C SER A 49 -6.79 -12.60 -42.47
N ALA A 50 -7.62 -13.58 -42.16
CA ALA A 50 -7.58 -14.92 -42.74
C ALA A 50 -8.96 -15.17 -43.36
N ASP A 51 -8.99 -15.49 -44.65
CA ASP A 51 -10.22 -15.44 -45.44
C ASP A 51 -11.03 -16.75 -45.42
N THR A 52 -12.34 -16.60 -45.18
CA THR A 52 -13.45 -17.51 -45.57
C THR A 52 -13.53 -18.91 -44.91
N PRO A 53 -14.72 -19.57 -44.91
CA PRO A 53 -16.04 -19.00 -44.74
C PRO A 53 -16.97 -19.75 -43.74
N ARG A 54 -17.85 -18.98 -43.10
CA ARG A 54 -19.25 -19.31 -42.69
C ARG A 54 -19.61 -20.78 -42.39
N HIS A 55 -20.03 -21.02 -41.15
CA HIS A 55 -21.30 -21.71 -40.90
C HIS A 55 -22.24 -20.82 -40.10
N ALA A 56 -23.54 -20.92 -40.34
CA ALA A 56 -24.57 -20.16 -39.66
C ALA A 56 -25.72 -21.08 -39.25
N HIS A 57 -25.94 -21.20 -37.95
CA HIS A 57 -27.20 -21.63 -37.35
C HIS A 57 -27.52 -20.66 -36.22
N GLY A 58 -28.80 -20.39 -36.01
CA GLY A 58 -29.29 -19.62 -34.87
C GLY A 58 -30.50 -20.30 -34.26
N HIS A 59 -31.40 -19.48 -33.73
CA HIS A 59 -32.77 -19.81 -33.30
C HIS A 59 -32.95 -20.33 -31.86
N VAL A 60 -34.13 -19.96 -31.32
CA VAL A 60 -34.81 -20.43 -30.09
C VAL A 60 -34.26 -19.93 -28.74
N ASP A 61 -34.94 -18.91 -28.21
CA ASP A 61 -35.16 -18.74 -26.77
C ASP A 61 -36.09 -19.85 -26.25
N HIS A 62 -35.64 -20.67 -25.29
CA HIS A 62 -36.45 -21.16 -24.16
C HIS A 62 -35.66 -22.06 -23.19
N SER A 63 -36.25 -22.30 -22.00
CA SER A 63 -35.83 -23.23 -20.95
C SER A 63 -34.60 -22.86 -20.09
N SER A 64 -34.89 -22.11 -19.01
CA SER A 64 -34.49 -22.35 -17.60
C SER A 64 -33.24 -23.18 -17.21
N ASN A 65 -32.67 -22.76 -16.07
CA ASN A 65 -31.69 -23.48 -15.22
C ASN A 65 -30.26 -23.68 -15.78
N ALA A 66 -29.52 -22.58 -15.87
CA ALA A 66 -28.05 -22.60 -15.79
C ALA A 66 -27.58 -21.84 -14.54
N ALA A 67 -27.18 -22.56 -13.48
CA ALA A 67 -26.89 -21.99 -12.16
C ALA A 67 -25.48 -21.37 -12.06
N CYS A 68 -25.25 -20.24 -12.74
CA CYS A 68 -23.98 -19.51 -12.69
C CYS A 68 -24.03 -18.29 -11.76
N PHE A 69 -23.46 -18.42 -10.56
CA PHE A 69 -23.36 -17.39 -9.52
C PHE A 69 -22.80 -16.05 -10.04
N VAL A 70 -21.84 -16.08 -10.97
CA VAL A 70 -21.19 -14.90 -11.55
C VAL A 70 -22.18 -13.97 -12.26
N HIS A 71 -23.16 -14.52 -12.99
CA HIS A 71 -24.16 -13.70 -13.68
C HIS A 71 -25.18 -13.07 -12.72
N SER A 72 -25.45 -13.70 -11.57
CA SER A 72 -26.30 -13.10 -10.52
C SER A 72 -25.68 -11.87 -9.87
N LEU A 73 -24.35 -11.75 -9.88
CA LEU A 73 -23.60 -10.62 -9.30
C LEU A 73 -23.54 -9.39 -10.23
N LEU A 74 -23.74 -9.57 -11.53
CA LEU A 74 -23.62 -8.50 -12.54
C LEU A 74 -24.96 -7.81 -12.85
N GLY A 75 -26.08 -8.36 -12.39
CA GLY A 75 -27.43 -7.99 -12.88
C GLY A 75 -28.17 -6.86 -12.17
N ARG A 76 -27.64 -6.25 -11.10
CA ARG A 76 -28.35 -5.18 -10.35
C ARG A 76 -27.41 -4.10 -9.78
N PRO A 77 -27.38 -2.87 -10.34
CA PRO A 77 -26.80 -1.73 -9.65
C PRO A 77 -27.73 -1.33 -8.50
N LYS A 78 -27.28 -1.54 -7.25
CA LYS A 78 -27.87 -0.88 -6.09
C LYS A 78 -27.10 0.41 -5.80
N GLU A 79 -27.83 1.47 -5.47
CA GLU A 79 -27.27 2.77 -5.15
C GLU A 79 -26.39 2.68 -3.89
N LEU A 80 -25.12 3.08 -4.02
CA LEU A 80 -24.14 3.03 -2.94
C LEU A 80 -24.26 4.29 -2.07
N HIS A 81 -25.15 4.24 -1.08
CA HIS A 81 -25.16 5.22 -0.01
C HIS A 81 -23.81 5.28 0.71
N LEU A 82 -23.37 6.49 1.04
CA LEU A 82 -22.08 6.76 1.68
C LEU A 82 -22.06 6.25 3.13
N LYS A 83 -21.25 5.23 3.42
CA LYS A 83 -20.96 4.80 4.80
C LYS A 83 -20.07 5.81 5.54
N PRO A 84 -20.26 6.03 6.85
CA PRO A 84 -19.31 6.76 7.67
C PRO A 84 -17.93 6.10 7.69
N VAL A 85 -16.86 6.90 7.63
CA VAL A 85 -15.47 6.38 7.65
C VAL A 85 -15.16 5.57 8.92
N GLN A 86 -15.85 5.84 10.03
CA GLN A 86 -15.74 5.03 11.25
C GLN A 86 -16.16 3.57 11.03
N GLU A 87 -17.19 3.29 10.23
CA GLU A 87 -17.56 1.92 9.86
C GLU A 87 -16.53 1.29 8.93
N ILE A 88 -15.92 2.04 8.03
CA ILE A 88 -14.92 1.52 7.08
C ILE A 88 -13.59 1.22 7.79
N VAL A 89 -13.19 2.07 8.74
CA VAL A 89 -12.05 1.81 9.63
C VAL A 89 -12.36 0.68 10.60
N GLN A 90 -13.62 0.48 11.01
CA GLN A 90 -14.02 -0.68 11.79
C GLN A 90 -14.04 -1.96 10.96
N GLU A 91 -14.57 -1.94 9.73
CA GLU A 91 -14.44 -3.03 8.74
C GLU A 91 -12.95 -3.38 8.49
N ALA A 92 -12.06 -2.39 8.44
CA ALA A 92 -10.61 -2.65 8.32
C ALA A 92 -9.98 -3.22 9.60
N LYS A 93 -10.41 -2.79 10.79
CA LYS A 93 -9.99 -3.33 12.10
C LYS A 93 -10.51 -4.74 12.36
N ASP A 94 -11.68 -5.07 11.82
CA ASP A 94 -12.30 -6.38 11.98
C ASP A 94 -11.85 -7.34 10.86
N ALA A 95 -11.55 -6.86 9.65
CA ALA A 95 -10.85 -7.64 8.62
C ALA A 95 -9.34 -7.86 8.92
N SER A 96 -8.79 -7.19 9.94
CA SER A 96 -7.47 -7.46 10.52
C SER A 96 -7.52 -8.23 11.85
N LYS A 97 -8.72 -8.67 12.28
CA LYS A 97 -8.90 -9.75 13.26
C LYS A 97 -9.12 -11.05 12.50
N ALA A 98 -8.41 -12.10 12.91
CA ALA A 98 -8.74 -13.47 12.53
C ALA A 98 -10.06 -13.92 13.20
N PRO A 99 -10.67 -15.04 12.77
CA PRO A 99 -11.80 -15.64 13.48
C PRO A 99 -11.49 -15.86 14.96
N SER A 100 -12.44 -15.57 15.83
CA SER A 100 -12.23 -15.58 17.28
C SER A 100 -12.33 -16.99 17.87
N ASP A 101 -11.20 -17.71 17.91
CA ASP A 101 -11.05 -18.80 18.87
C ASP A 101 -11.03 -18.22 20.29
N ALA A 102 -12.03 -18.61 21.08
CA ALA A 102 -12.41 -17.91 22.30
C ALA A 102 -11.60 -18.32 23.54
N ASN A 103 -10.27 -18.16 23.51
CA ASN A 103 -9.42 -18.13 24.73
C ASN A 103 -8.01 -17.56 24.48
N ALA A 104 -7.90 -16.23 24.32
CA ALA A 104 -6.62 -15.52 24.45
C ALA A 104 -6.83 -14.16 25.12
N GLY A 105 -6.33 -14.02 26.35
CA GLY A 105 -6.26 -12.73 27.05
C GLY A 105 -5.04 -11.92 26.61
N THR A 106 -5.16 -10.58 26.67
CA THR A 106 -4.21 -9.59 26.11
C THR A 106 -4.09 -9.59 24.58
N GLY A 107 -4.17 -8.40 23.99
CA GLY A 107 -4.21 -8.21 22.54
C GLY A 107 -2.85 -8.26 21.87
N MET A 108 -2.23 -9.44 21.78
CA MET A 108 -1.10 -9.65 20.87
C MET A 108 -1.57 -9.50 19.42
N VAL A 109 -0.85 -8.69 18.63
CA VAL A 109 -1.01 -8.67 17.18
C VAL A 109 -0.30 -9.91 16.63
N LEU A 110 -1.05 -11.00 16.45
CA LEU A 110 -0.53 -12.29 15.97
C LEU A 110 0.16 -12.10 14.61
N GLU A 111 1.50 -12.22 14.58
CA GLU A 111 2.37 -11.83 13.46
C GLU A 111 2.09 -12.62 12.16
N SER A 112 2.43 -12.08 11.00
CA SER A 112 2.00 -12.64 9.70
C SER A 112 2.74 -13.95 9.38
N ARG A 113 3.96 -14.12 9.91
CA ARG A 113 4.69 -15.40 9.94
C ARG A 113 4.00 -16.52 10.73
N LEU A 114 3.00 -16.21 11.56
CA LEU A 114 2.22 -17.18 12.34
C LEU A 114 0.88 -17.54 11.67
N LEU A 115 0.63 -17.02 10.47
CA LEU A 115 -0.58 -17.29 9.69
C LEU A 115 -0.33 -18.43 8.70
N THR A 116 -1.26 -19.37 8.61
CA THR A 116 -1.25 -20.39 7.57
C THR A 116 -1.34 -19.78 6.17
N LYS A 117 -0.83 -20.48 5.15
CA LYS A 117 -0.94 -20.12 3.72
C LYS A 117 -2.37 -19.74 3.29
N LYS A 118 -3.39 -20.38 3.89
CA LYS A 118 -4.81 -20.04 3.71
C LYS A 118 -5.16 -18.67 4.31
N GLN A 119 -4.81 -18.43 5.58
CA GLN A 119 -5.08 -17.15 6.25
C GLN A 119 -4.33 -15.98 5.58
N LEU A 120 -3.09 -16.19 5.11
CA LEU A 120 -2.35 -15.21 4.32
C LEU A 120 -3.06 -14.91 2.99
N SER A 121 -3.58 -15.93 2.31
CA SER A 121 -4.35 -15.76 1.07
C SER A 121 -5.67 -15.00 1.29
N GLU A 122 -6.39 -15.29 2.38
CA GLU A 122 -7.61 -14.59 2.78
C GLU A 122 -7.33 -13.12 3.18
N MET A 123 -6.25 -12.88 3.93
CA MET A 123 -5.75 -11.54 4.28
C MET A 123 -5.40 -10.72 3.04
N ALA A 124 -4.60 -11.28 2.11
CA ALA A 124 -4.26 -10.63 0.86
C ALA A 124 -5.52 -10.33 0.02
N TRP A 125 -6.46 -11.28 -0.07
CA TRP A 125 -7.74 -11.08 -0.75
C TRP A 125 -8.57 -9.94 -0.13
N ASN A 126 -8.63 -9.84 1.19
CA ASN A 126 -9.32 -8.76 1.91
C ASN A 126 -8.65 -7.41 1.64
N VAL A 127 -7.32 -7.30 1.74
CA VAL A 127 -6.56 -6.07 1.44
C VAL A 127 -6.75 -5.64 -0.01
N ARG A 128 -6.64 -6.55 -0.98
CA ARG A 128 -6.88 -6.29 -2.41
C ARG A 128 -8.33 -5.82 -2.66
N THR A 129 -9.31 -6.45 -2.01
CA THR A 129 -10.74 -6.08 -2.12
C THR A 129 -11.00 -4.69 -1.55
N LEU A 130 -10.40 -4.38 -0.41
CA LEU A 130 -10.50 -3.08 0.26
C LEU A 130 -9.80 -1.98 -0.56
N SER A 131 -8.63 -2.25 -1.14
CA SER A 131 -7.93 -1.33 -2.06
C SER A 131 -8.76 -1.01 -3.31
N LYS A 132 -9.44 -2.01 -3.90
CA LYS A 132 -10.36 -1.81 -5.03
C LYS A 132 -11.55 -0.94 -4.66
N LYS A 133 -12.15 -1.13 -3.47
CA LYS A 133 -13.22 -0.27 -2.94
C LYS A 133 -12.72 1.18 -2.72
N LEU A 134 -11.62 1.36 -1.97
CA LEU A 134 -11.14 2.68 -1.54
C LEU A 134 -10.69 3.57 -2.69
N GLY A 135 -9.95 3.04 -3.67
CA GLY A 135 -9.40 3.85 -4.75
C GLY A 135 -10.44 4.44 -5.72
N ASN A 136 -11.73 4.11 -5.55
CA ASN A 136 -12.85 4.70 -6.30
C ASN A 136 -13.75 5.61 -5.41
N VAL A 137 -13.40 5.78 -4.13
CA VAL A 137 -14.19 6.52 -3.12
C VAL A 137 -13.40 7.73 -2.62
N ARG A 138 -14.10 8.83 -2.32
CA ARG A 138 -13.54 9.96 -1.57
C ARG A 138 -13.79 9.75 -0.07
N LEU A 139 -12.72 9.60 0.70
CA LEU A 139 -12.76 9.46 2.15
C LEU A 139 -12.75 10.84 2.80
N LYS A 140 -13.90 11.26 3.37
CA LYS A 140 -13.98 12.46 4.21
C LYS A 140 -13.48 12.13 5.63
N LEU A 141 -12.17 12.27 5.81
CA LEU A 141 -11.47 11.97 7.06
C LEU A 141 -11.84 12.98 8.16
N ASN A 142 -12.06 12.51 9.38
CA ASN A 142 -12.32 13.37 10.54
C ASN A 142 -11.01 13.78 11.26
N VAL A 143 -10.08 14.36 10.50
CA VAL A 143 -8.73 14.72 10.98
C VAL A 143 -8.81 15.69 12.16
N LYS A 144 -8.10 15.37 13.24
CA LYS A 144 -7.80 16.26 14.37
C LYS A 144 -6.30 16.47 14.54
N SER A 145 -5.52 15.41 14.40
CA SER A 145 -4.06 15.39 14.51
C SER A 145 -3.40 15.23 13.15
N VAL A 146 -2.61 16.22 12.75
CA VAL A 146 -1.76 16.19 11.56
C VAL A 146 -0.31 16.00 11.97
N PHE A 147 0.39 15.05 11.34
CA PHE A 147 1.82 14.81 11.51
C PHE A 147 2.59 15.38 10.32
N LEU A 148 3.50 16.31 10.58
CA LEU A 148 4.40 16.88 9.58
C LEU A 148 5.77 16.18 9.63
N LEU A 149 6.16 15.62 8.49
CA LEU A 149 7.44 14.95 8.28
C LEU A 149 8.21 15.66 7.18
N THR A 150 9.43 16.11 7.45
CA THR A 150 10.26 16.79 6.43
C THR A 150 11.60 16.11 6.27
N LYS A 151 12.19 16.19 5.08
CA LYS A 151 13.55 15.69 4.84
C LYS A 151 14.52 16.39 5.83
N PRO A 152 15.33 15.64 6.60
CA PRO A 152 16.22 16.22 7.60
C PRO A 152 17.38 17.00 6.96
N GLN A 153 18.05 17.82 7.77
CA GLN A 153 19.24 18.63 7.44
C GLN A 153 19.07 19.70 6.34
N ASP A 154 17.92 19.76 5.69
CA ASP A 154 17.60 20.76 4.66
C ASP A 154 17.05 22.04 5.30
N LYS A 155 17.83 23.13 5.27
CA LYS A 155 17.46 24.40 5.93
C LYS A 155 16.33 25.15 5.24
N CYS A 156 16.21 25.04 3.91
CA CYS A 156 15.10 25.66 3.17
C CYS A 156 13.76 25.07 3.63
N LEU A 157 13.74 23.77 3.90
CA LEU A 157 12.59 23.04 4.39
C LEU A 157 12.08 23.47 5.76
N VAL A 158 12.91 24.05 6.63
CA VAL A 158 12.49 24.55 7.95
C VAL A 158 11.41 25.63 7.79
N ARG A 159 11.63 26.60 6.87
CA ARG A 159 10.67 27.68 6.57
C ARG A 159 9.40 27.14 5.93
N LEU A 160 9.51 26.17 5.01
CA LEU A 160 8.34 25.54 4.40
C LEU A 160 7.54 24.71 5.43
N THR A 161 8.21 24.15 6.44
CA THR A 161 7.55 23.51 7.59
C THR A 161 6.79 24.54 8.43
N ARG A 162 7.38 25.73 8.70
CA ARG A 162 6.70 26.85 9.36
C ARG A 162 5.46 27.28 8.59
N ASP A 163 5.57 27.52 7.27
CA ASP A 163 4.46 27.95 6.41
C ASP A 163 3.25 27.00 6.46
N VAL A 164 3.51 25.69 6.35
CA VAL A 164 2.46 24.65 6.41
C VAL A 164 1.89 24.54 7.83
N THR A 165 2.74 24.55 8.85
CA THR A 165 2.33 24.51 10.26
C THR A 165 1.41 25.68 10.60
N GLN A 166 1.81 26.90 10.25
CA GLN A 166 1.03 28.12 10.47
C GLN A 166 -0.29 28.10 9.70
N TRP A 167 -0.29 27.65 8.43
CA TRP A 167 -1.51 27.59 7.62
C TRP A 167 -2.55 26.59 8.16
N ILE A 168 -2.10 25.46 8.73
CA ILE A 168 -2.96 24.46 9.38
C ILE A 168 -3.44 24.95 10.75
N LEU A 169 -2.60 25.66 11.52
CA LEU A 169 -2.94 26.14 12.86
C LEU A 169 -3.86 27.38 12.86
N SER A 170 -3.88 28.16 11.77
CA SER A 170 -4.69 29.38 11.62
C SER A 170 -6.17 29.25 12.02
N LYS A 171 -6.69 30.26 12.72
CA LYS A 171 -8.12 30.45 13.07
C LYS A 171 -9.08 30.52 11.88
N GLU A 172 -8.58 30.69 10.65
CA GLU A 172 -9.38 30.64 9.42
C GLU A 172 -9.88 29.24 9.06
N ARG A 173 -9.45 28.19 9.76
CA ARG A 173 -9.88 26.82 9.48
C ARG A 173 -11.19 26.52 10.22
N GLU A 174 -12.14 25.88 9.52
CA GLU A 174 -13.43 25.42 10.05
C GLU A 174 -13.31 24.52 11.31
N ARG A 175 -12.11 23.99 11.56
CA ARG A 175 -11.79 23.02 12.61
C ARG A 175 -10.42 23.35 13.21
N GLN A 176 -10.29 23.19 14.52
CA GLN A 176 -9.00 23.30 15.19
C GLN A 176 -8.21 21.99 15.04
N TYR A 177 -7.10 22.06 14.32
CA TYR A 177 -6.15 20.95 14.20
C TYR A 177 -5.04 21.05 15.25
N THR A 178 -4.57 19.90 15.71
CA THR A 178 -3.30 19.69 16.43
C THR A 178 -2.25 19.31 15.39
N VAL A 179 -1.06 19.91 15.45
CA VAL A 179 0.02 19.70 14.49
C VAL A 179 1.27 19.21 15.22
N TYR A 180 1.70 18.00 14.87
CA TYR A 180 2.92 17.39 15.37
C TYR A 180 4.08 17.68 14.38
N VAL A 181 5.12 18.36 14.85
CA VAL A 181 6.35 18.64 14.08
C VAL A 181 7.57 17.98 14.75
N GLU A 182 8.65 17.74 14.01
CA GLU A 182 9.82 17.02 14.53
C GLU A 182 10.54 17.84 15.61
N ARG A 183 10.87 17.24 16.77
CA ARG A 183 11.38 17.98 17.95
C ARG A 183 12.61 18.85 17.70
N ARG A 184 13.49 18.51 16.73
CA ARG A 184 14.62 19.40 16.37
C ARG A 184 14.20 20.83 16.03
N LEU A 185 12.98 21.01 15.49
CA LEU A 185 12.43 22.31 15.08
C LEU A 185 12.09 23.23 16.27
N GLU A 186 11.97 22.69 17.49
CA GLU A 186 11.88 23.44 18.75
C GLU A 186 13.09 24.36 18.95
N SER A 187 14.25 23.96 18.43
CA SER A 187 15.52 24.71 18.54
C SER A 187 15.86 25.57 17.31
N GLU A 188 15.09 25.48 16.22
CA GLU A 188 15.44 26.08 14.94
C GLU A 188 14.90 27.52 14.77
N LYS A 189 15.82 28.47 14.58
CA LYS A 189 15.48 29.90 14.47
C LYS A 189 14.63 30.23 13.24
N ASP A 190 14.78 29.46 12.15
CA ASP A 190 13.98 29.59 10.93
C ASP A 190 12.56 28.99 11.05
N PHE A 191 12.27 28.25 12.14
CA PHE A 191 10.93 27.74 12.43
C PHE A 191 10.10 28.73 13.26
N ASP A 192 10.73 29.47 14.17
CA ASP A 192 10.15 30.61 14.89
C ASP A 192 8.79 30.30 15.57
N GLU A 193 8.83 29.38 16.54
CA GLU A 193 7.65 29.02 17.36
C GLU A 193 7.01 30.24 18.05
N ALA A 194 7.84 31.18 18.51
CA ALA A 194 7.40 32.41 19.15
C ALA A 194 6.59 33.32 18.21
N GLY A 195 7.02 33.47 16.95
CA GLY A 195 6.25 34.16 15.93
C GLY A 195 4.94 33.44 15.58
N ILE A 196 4.93 32.11 15.48
CA ILE A 196 3.68 31.34 15.28
C ILE A 196 2.67 31.66 16.40
N TYR A 197 3.11 31.70 17.66
CA TYR A 197 2.22 32.06 18.79
C TYR A 197 1.86 33.55 18.87
N ALA A 198 2.69 34.46 18.33
CA ALA A 198 2.38 35.88 18.26
C ALA A 198 1.32 36.17 17.17
N GLU A 199 1.42 35.51 16.02
CA GLU A 199 0.47 35.61 14.91
C GLU A 199 -0.86 34.87 15.20
N GLU A 200 -0.78 33.70 15.86
CA GLU A 200 -1.93 32.85 16.20
C GLU A 200 -1.85 32.33 17.65
N PRO A 201 -2.27 33.13 18.66
CA PRO A 201 -2.21 32.73 20.07
C PRO A 201 -2.98 31.44 20.38
N SER A 202 -3.99 31.09 19.58
CA SER A 202 -4.75 29.84 19.74
C SER A 202 -3.95 28.58 19.35
N ALA A 203 -2.78 28.72 18.72
CA ALA A 203 -1.89 27.61 18.39
C ALA A 203 -1.20 27.00 19.63
N LYS A 204 -1.15 27.73 20.75
CA LYS A 204 -0.48 27.28 21.98
C LYS A 204 -1.15 26.02 22.54
N GLY A 205 -0.38 24.93 22.63
CA GLY A 205 -0.86 23.59 23.00
C GLY A 205 -1.48 22.77 21.86
N ARG A 206 -1.73 23.38 20.68
CA ARG A 206 -2.09 22.67 19.44
C ARG A 206 -0.86 22.38 18.57
N LEU A 207 0.18 23.19 18.64
CA LEU A 207 1.52 22.79 18.20
C LEU A 207 2.11 21.80 19.20
N GLN A 208 2.68 20.70 18.71
CA GLN A 208 3.23 19.59 19.48
C GLN A 208 4.51 19.06 18.82
N TYR A 209 5.42 18.47 19.61
CA TYR A 209 6.72 18.00 19.12
C TYR A 209 6.88 16.48 19.23
N TRP A 210 7.15 15.82 18.10
CA TRP A 210 7.33 14.37 18.00
C TRP A 210 8.81 13.94 17.94
N ASP A 211 9.04 12.73 18.44
CA ASP A 211 10.25 11.92 18.25
C ASP A 211 9.83 10.48 17.88
N SER A 212 10.80 9.62 17.54
CA SER A 212 10.51 8.24 17.17
C SER A 212 9.83 7.46 18.30
N ASP A 213 10.19 7.72 19.56
CA ASP A 213 9.63 7.03 20.74
C ASP A 213 8.13 7.32 20.95
N LEU A 214 7.70 8.57 20.80
CA LEU A 214 6.29 8.95 20.84
C LEU A 214 5.47 8.22 19.78
N ILE A 215 6.00 8.12 18.55
CA ILE A 215 5.31 7.48 17.43
C ILE A 215 5.31 5.95 17.56
N SER A 216 6.39 5.34 18.06
CA SER A 216 6.42 3.91 18.37
C SER A 216 5.46 3.53 19.51
N ARG A 217 5.31 4.36 20.55
CA ARG A 217 4.44 4.08 21.69
C ARG A 217 2.98 4.45 21.48
N LYS A 218 2.68 5.44 20.64
CA LYS A 218 1.33 6.01 20.47
C LYS A 218 1.01 6.41 19.01
N PRO A 219 1.17 5.51 18.03
CA PRO A 219 0.89 5.84 16.62
C PRO A 219 -0.55 6.28 16.37
N GLN A 220 -1.50 5.80 17.20
CA GLN A 220 -2.93 6.16 17.17
C GLN A 220 -3.24 7.62 17.55
N LEU A 221 -2.25 8.43 17.89
CA LEU A 221 -2.43 9.88 18.08
C LEU A 221 -2.54 10.65 16.75
N ILE A 222 -2.15 10.04 15.62
CA ILE A 222 -2.06 10.70 14.31
C ILE A 222 -3.19 10.23 13.39
N ASP A 223 -4.00 11.18 12.89
CA ASP A 223 -5.08 10.88 11.93
C ASP A 223 -4.63 10.99 10.46
N PHE A 224 -3.62 11.83 10.20
CA PHE A 224 -3.18 12.20 8.85
C PHE A 224 -1.70 12.59 8.83
N ILE A 225 -0.97 12.19 7.79
CA ILE A 225 0.45 12.51 7.60
C ILE A 225 0.62 13.42 6.38
N ILE A 226 1.43 14.47 6.52
CA ILE A 226 1.89 15.30 5.42
C ILE A 226 3.41 15.20 5.36
N THR A 227 3.97 14.84 4.20
CA THR A 227 5.43 14.81 3.99
C THR A 227 5.88 15.94 3.07
N LEU A 228 6.92 16.69 3.43
CA LEU A 228 7.58 17.66 2.56
C LEU A 228 8.98 17.14 2.18
N GLY A 229 9.19 16.73 0.93
CA GLY A 229 10.47 16.14 0.52
C GLY A 229 10.45 15.40 -0.82
N GLY A 230 11.20 14.30 -0.88
CA GLY A 230 11.21 13.35 -1.99
C GLY A 230 10.72 11.97 -1.51
N ASP A 231 10.73 10.97 -2.39
CA ASP A 231 10.18 9.64 -2.08
C ASP A 231 10.83 8.97 -0.84
N GLY A 232 12.12 9.23 -0.57
CA GLY A 232 12.79 8.77 0.66
C GLY A 232 12.19 9.31 1.96
N THR A 233 11.51 10.47 1.92
CA THR A 233 10.72 11.02 3.04
C THR A 233 9.43 10.22 3.24
N VAL A 234 8.82 9.73 2.16
CA VAL A 234 7.64 8.86 2.20
C VAL A 234 8.01 7.46 2.72
N LEU A 235 9.19 6.94 2.34
CA LEU A 235 9.78 5.76 2.99
C LEU A 235 10.02 5.98 4.49
N TYR A 236 10.31 7.21 4.93
CA TYR A 236 10.49 7.48 6.37
C TYR A 236 9.14 7.46 7.12
N ALA A 237 8.05 7.93 6.49
CA ALA A 237 6.71 7.75 7.02
C ALA A 237 6.33 6.26 7.12
N SER A 238 6.67 5.42 6.14
CA SER A 238 6.47 3.97 6.24
C SER A 238 7.25 3.37 7.42
N TRP A 239 8.53 3.75 7.57
CA TRP A 239 9.42 3.23 8.60
C TRP A 239 8.99 3.62 10.03
N LEU A 240 8.53 4.85 10.24
CA LEU A 240 8.03 5.30 11.55
C LEU A 240 6.74 4.58 11.97
N PHE A 241 5.92 4.12 11.01
CA PHE A 241 4.65 3.45 11.25
C PHE A 241 4.73 1.95 10.91
N GLN A 242 5.38 1.19 11.80
CA GLN A 242 5.53 -0.28 11.76
C GLN A 242 4.22 -1.08 11.97
N GLN A 243 3.06 -0.42 11.97
CA GLN A 243 1.73 -1.04 12.00
C GLN A 243 0.81 -0.27 11.04
N ILE A 244 -0.42 0.06 11.44
CA ILE A 244 -1.36 0.89 10.66
C ILE A 244 -0.70 2.24 10.32
N VAL A 245 -0.63 2.56 9.04
CA VAL A 245 -0.13 3.86 8.54
C VAL A 245 -1.34 4.79 8.29
N PRO A 246 -1.42 5.96 8.95
CA PRO A 246 -2.41 7.00 8.61
C PRO A 246 -2.26 7.46 7.14
N PRO A 247 -3.32 7.98 6.49
CA PRO A 247 -3.22 8.45 5.11
C PRO A 247 -2.12 9.51 4.92
N VAL A 248 -1.24 9.28 3.94
CA VAL A 248 -0.03 10.06 3.69
C VAL A 248 -0.19 10.94 2.45
N LEU A 249 -0.11 12.25 2.62
CA LEU A 249 -0.12 13.24 1.53
C LEU A 249 1.28 13.80 1.31
N SER A 250 1.84 13.53 0.13
CA SER A 250 3.27 13.70 -0.13
C SER A 250 3.55 14.85 -1.12
N PHE A 251 4.11 15.95 -0.61
CA PHE A 251 4.51 17.11 -1.42
C PHE A 251 5.96 17.00 -1.93
N SER A 252 6.14 17.09 -3.24
CA SER A 252 7.42 17.27 -3.91
C SER A 252 7.89 18.72 -3.86
N LEU A 253 9.21 18.92 -3.74
CA LEU A 253 9.88 20.24 -3.68
C LEU A 253 10.79 20.50 -4.90
N GLY A 254 10.64 19.71 -5.95
CA GLY A 254 11.50 19.69 -7.13
C GLY A 254 10.89 18.80 -8.21
N SER A 255 11.64 17.82 -8.72
CA SER A 255 11.05 16.76 -9.54
C SER A 255 10.05 15.91 -8.73
N LEU A 256 8.87 15.68 -9.31
CA LEU A 256 7.86 14.76 -8.78
C LEU A 256 8.35 13.31 -8.92
N GLY A 257 8.25 12.53 -7.83
CA GLY A 257 8.66 11.13 -7.79
C GLY A 257 7.54 10.14 -8.14
N PHE A 258 7.68 8.91 -7.63
CA PHE A 258 6.68 7.85 -7.72
C PHE A 258 5.76 7.77 -6.48
N LEU A 259 6.13 8.45 -5.39
CA LEU A 259 5.35 8.56 -4.16
C LEU A 259 4.98 10.01 -3.81
N THR A 260 5.80 10.97 -4.22
CA THR A 260 5.57 12.42 -4.09
C THR A 260 4.75 12.95 -5.27
N ASN A 261 3.43 13.03 -5.08
CA ASN A 261 2.45 13.30 -6.15
C ASN A 261 2.03 14.78 -6.25
N PHE A 262 2.12 15.54 -5.15
CA PHE A 262 1.60 16.90 -5.07
C PHE A 262 2.71 17.93 -5.17
N ASP A 263 2.50 18.98 -5.97
CA ASP A 263 3.40 20.15 -5.98
C ASP A 263 3.19 21.00 -4.72
N TYR A 264 4.29 21.34 -4.03
CA TYR A 264 4.28 22.26 -2.89
C TYR A 264 3.79 23.68 -3.26
N GLY A 265 4.06 24.16 -4.48
CA GLY A 265 3.60 25.47 -4.94
C GLY A 265 2.09 25.68 -4.81
N ASN A 266 1.32 24.58 -4.81
CA ASN A 266 -0.14 24.56 -4.67
C ASN A 266 -0.65 24.04 -3.30
N PHE A 267 0.22 23.93 -2.28
CA PHE A 267 -0.10 23.22 -1.04
C PHE A 267 -1.40 23.66 -0.34
N ARG A 268 -1.66 24.98 -0.28
CA ARG A 268 -2.84 25.54 0.41
C ARG A 268 -4.14 25.06 -0.23
N GLY A 269 -4.22 25.11 -1.56
CA GLY A 269 -5.39 24.62 -2.31
C GLY A 269 -5.55 23.10 -2.22
N THR A 270 -4.44 22.35 -2.27
CA THR A 270 -4.43 20.90 -2.10
C THR A 270 -4.96 20.47 -0.73
N LEU A 271 -4.45 21.06 0.36
CA LEU A 271 -4.87 20.73 1.72
C LEU A 271 -6.31 21.18 2.02
N GLN A 272 -6.72 22.36 1.54
CA GLN A 272 -8.09 22.85 1.71
C GLN A 272 -9.11 21.88 1.07
N LYS A 273 -8.84 21.42 -0.16
CA LYS A 273 -9.67 20.39 -0.83
C LYS A 273 -9.62 19.06 -0.08
N SER A 274 -8.43 18.60 0.31
CA SER A 274 -8.26 17.32 1.02
C SER A 274 -9.02 17.25 2.35
N PHE A 275 -9.08 18.35 3.10
CA PHE A 275 -9.79 18.41 4.39
C PHE A 275 -11.30 18.67 4.22
N HIS A 276 -11.73 19.45 3.23
CA HIS A 276 -13.15 19.79 3.04
C HIS A 276 -13.90 18.78 2.14
N GLU A 277 -13.34 18.42 0.98
CA GLU A 277 -13.93 17.44 0.03
C GLU A 277 -13.58 15.98 0.36
N GLY A 278 -12.53 15.76 1.15
CA GLY A 278 -11.96 14.44 1.42
C GLY A 278 -10.87 14.02 0.43
N VAL A 279 -10.25 12.86 0.66
CA VAL A 279 -9.10 12.34 -0.10
C VAL A 279 -9.44 11.02 -0.80
N THR A 280 -8.81 10.76 -1.95
CA THR A 280 -8.77 9.40 -2.55
C THR A 280 -7.45 8.74 -2.15
N VAL A 281 -7.50 7.45 -1.79
CA VAL A 281 -6.34 6.71 -1.27
C VAL A 281 -6.05 5.48 -2.11
N SER A 282 -4.78 5.30 -2.49
CA SER A 282 -4.23 4.07 -3.06
C SER A 282 -3.50 3.31 -1.96
N LEU A 283 -3.96 2.09 -1.66
CA LEU A 283 -3.26 1.19 -0.76
C LEU A 283 -2.15 0.48 -1.51
N ARG A 284 -0.91 0.68 -1.07
CA ARG A 284 0.29 0.04 -1.60
C ARG A 284 0.68 -1.16 -0.74
N LEU A 285 1.09 -2.24 -1.40
CA LEU A 285 1.67 -3.41 -0.72
C LEU A 285 2.91 -2.99 0.08
N ARG A 286 3.02 -3.52 1.30
CA ARG A 286 4.26 -3.56 2.09
C ARG A 286 4.64 -5.02 2.31
N PHE A 287 5.91 -5.30 2.60
CA PHE A 287 6.30 -6.59 3.15
C PHE A 287 6.42 -6.53 4.66
N GLU A 288 6.03 -7.62 5.30
CA GLU A 288 6.48 -7.97 6.64
C GLU A 288 7.67 -8.92 6.49
N CYS A 289 8.83 -8.50 6.98
CA CYS A 289 10.06 -9.26 6.94
C CYS A 289 10.51 -9.61 8.36
N THR A 290 10.83 -10.87 8.65
CA THR A 290 11.31 -11.33 9.96
C THR A 290 12.66 -12.02 9.82
N VAL A 291 13.66 -11.56 10.56
CA VAL A 291 14.97 -12.21 10.70
C VAL A 291 14.82 -13.42 11.62
N MET A 292 15.21 -14.59 11.13
CA MET A 292 15.15 -15.88 11.82
C MET A 292 16.59 -16.37 12.05
N ARG A 293 16.94 -16.58 13.32
CA ARG A 293 18.27 -16.98 13.77
C ARG A 293 18.38 -18.48 13.96
N SER A 294 19.46 -19.06 13.46
CA SER A 294 19.78 -20.47 13.70
C SER A 294 19.97 -20.73 15.20
N ARG A 295 19.36 -21.81 15.71
CA ARG A 295 19.57 -22.26 17.10
C ARG A 295 20.58 -23.40 17.13
N SER A 296 21.44 -23.37 18.14
CA SER A 296 22.28 -24.53 18.47
C SER A 296 21.43 -25.56 19.20
N ARG A 297 21.29 -26.77 18.63
CA ARG A 297 20.66 -27.91 19.33
C ARG A 297 21.52 -28.26 20.55
N THR A 298 20.94 -28.18 21.74
CA THR A 298 21.59 -28.50 23.02
C THR A 298 21.52 -29.97 23.41
N SER A 299 20.77 -30.79 22.68
CA SER A 299 20.56 -32.21 22.98
C SER A 299 21.77 -33.07 22.60
N GLU A 300 22.20 -33.97 23.49
CA GLU A 300 23.40 -34.82 23.34
C GLU A 300 23.28 -35.88 22.22
N ILE A 301 22.13 -35.96 21.53
CA ILE A 301 21.88 -36.84 20.38
C ILE A 301 22.40 -36.19 19.09
N ALA A 302 23.69 -35.83 19.09
CA ALA A 302 24.42 -35.31 17.93
C ALA A 302 24.73 -36.45 16.94
N THR A 303 23.68 -36.98 16.29
CA THR A 303 23.87 -37.88 15.14
C THR A 303 24.61 -37.12 14.03
N SER A 304 25.51 -37.82 13.32
CA SER A 304 26.53 -37.20 12.47
C SER A 304 26.02 -36.66 11.12
N LYS A 305 24.77 -36.16 11.06
CA LYS A 305 24.32 -35.31 9.96
C LYS A 305 25.00 -33.95 10.08
N GLN A 306 25.62 -33.49 9.00
CA GLN A 306 26.00 -32.09 8.86
C GLN A 306 24.73 -31.22 8.87
N LYS A 307 24.77 -30.05 9.52
CA LYS A 307 23.66 -29.08 9.45
C LYS A 307 23.45 -28.67 8.00
N ASP A 308 22.21 -28.77 7.55
CA ASP A 308 21.75 -28.34 6.23
C ASP A 308 20.51 -27.45 6.42
N LEU A 309 20.44 -26.36 5.66
CA LEU A 309 19.38 -25.36 5.79
C LEU A 309 18.11 -25.79 5.04
N VAL A 310 18.24 -26.64 4.01
CA VAL A 310 17.10 -27.23 3.31
C VAL A 310 16.37 -28.22 4.21
N ASP A 311 17.08 -29.16 4.84
CA ASP A 311 16.54 -30.06 5.89
C ASP A 311 15.91 -29.27 7.06
N GLU A 312 16.49 -28.13 7.49
CA GLU A 312 15.99 -27.33 8.64
C GLU A 312 14.82 -26.38 8.33
N ILE A 313 14.52 -26.11 7.05
CA ILE A 313 13.39 -25.24 6.61
C ILE A 313 12.24 -26.05 5.97
N LEU A 314 12.53 -27.20 5.34
CA LEU A 314 11.54 -28.03 4.63
C LEU A 314 11.28 -29.40 5.29
N GLY A 315 12.02 -29.75 6.34
CA GLY A 315 11.77 -30.97 7.11
C GLY A 315 10.43 -30.93 7.85
N GLU A 316 9.89 -32.11 8.17
CA GLU A 316 8.71 -32.21 9.04
C GLU A 316 9.06 -31.73 10.46
N GLU A 317 8.52 -30.58 10.87
CA GLU A 317 8.66 -30.06 12.23
C GLU A 317 8.00 -31.01 13.25
N SER A 318 8.80 -31.86 13.92
CA SER A 318 8.37 -32.51 15.16
C SER A 318 8.23 -31.44 16.27
N GLU A 319 7.15 -31.50 17.05
CA GLU A 319 6.68 -30.43 17.94
C GLU A 319 7.72 -29.85 18.93
N ASP A 320 8.76 -30.62 19.27
CA ASP A 320 9.83 -30.22 20.20
C ASP A 320 11.06 -29.52 19.53
N ASP A 321 11.23 -29.61 18.21
CA ASP A 321 12.54 -29.41 17.55
C ASP A 321 12.63 -28.09 16.76
N VAL A 322 12.27 -26.98 17.42
CA VAL A 322 12.26 -25.62 16.85
C VAL A 322 13.67 -25.15 16.47
N THR A 323 14.03 -25.31 15.20
CA THR A 323 15.37 -25.06 14.63
C THR A 323 15.80 -23.58 14.66
N HIS A 324 14.84 -22.64 14.56
CA HIS A 324 15.10 -21.21 14.42
C HIS A 324 14.30 -20.35 15.40
N ALA A 325 14.84 -19.19 15.78
CA ALA A 325 14.18 -18.20 16.63
C ALA A 325 13.98 -16.86 15.90
N PRO A 326 12.83 -16.17 16.03
CA PRO A 326 12.67 -14.81 15.53
C PRO A 326 13.53 -13.83 16.35
N ASP A 327 14.15 -12.88 15.66
CA ASP A 327 15.00 -11.83 16.26
C ASP A 327 14.37 -10.44 16.07
N MET A 328 14.19 -10.01 14.81
CA MET A 328 13.62 -8.71 14.48
C MET A 328 12.59 -8.82 13.34
N THR A 329 11.48 -8.07 13.44
CA THR A 329 10.45 -7.96 12.39
C THR A 329 10.31 -6.50 11.93
N PHE A 330 10.28 -6.29 10.60
CA PHE A 330 10.20 -4.98 9.96
C PHE A 330 9.09 -4.93 8.91
N GLN A 331 8.42 -3.78 8.81
CA GLN A 331 7.44 -3.45 7.76
C GLN A 331 8.09 -2.47 6.77
N ILE A 332 8.19 -2.88 5.49
CA ILE A 332 8.91 -2.14 4.43
C ILE A 332 8.01 -1.87 3.21
N LEU A 333 8.23 -0.77 2.49
CA LEU A 333 7.41 -0.34 1.36
C LEU A 333 8.00 -0.67 -0.02
N ASN A 334 9.32 -0.62 -0.17
CA ASN A 334 9.99 -0.84 -1.45
C ASN A 334 10.58 -2.23 -1.55
N GLU A 335 11.69 -2.50 -0.86
CA GLU A 335 12.47 -3.71 -1.05
C GLU A 335 13.26 -4.15 0.19
N ILE A 336 13.44 -5.48 0.29
CA ILE A 336 14.51 -6.09 1.06
C ILE A 336 15.62 -6.51 0.09
N VAL A 337 16.86 -6.19 0.44
CA VAL A 337 18.05 -6.64 -0.28
C VAL A 337 18.86 -7.53 0.66
N VAL A 338 19.21 -8.74 0.23
CA VAL A 338 20.18 -9.59 0.93
C VAL A 338 21.44 -9.64 0.06
N ASP A 339 22.52 -9.00 0.52
CA ASP A 339 23.77 -8.85 -0.23
C ASP A 339 24.99 -9.32 0.56
N ARG A 340 26.14 -9.49 -0.11
CA ARG A 340 27.40 -9.93 0.52
C ARG A 340 27.99 -8.95 1.56
N GLY A 341 27.44 -7.75 1.69
CA GLY A 341 27.94 -6.70 2.58
C GLY A 341 29.39 -6.28 2.25
N PRO A 342 30.27 -6.18 3.25
CA PRO A 342 31.67 -5.77 3.04
C PRO A 342 32.54 -6.88 2.43
N ASN A 343 32.04 -8.12 2.31
CA ASN A 343 32.84 -9.26 1.87
C ASN A 343 33.28 -9.10 0.40
N PRO A 344 34.52 -9.47 0.04
CA PRO A 344 35.01 -9.38 -1.34
C PRO A 344 34.57 -10.55 -2.22
N THR A 345 34.05 -11.63 -1.63
CA THR A 345 33.49 -12.80 -2.31
C THR A 345 31.98 -12.66 -2.49
N MET A 346 31.46 -13.24 -3.58
CA MET A 346 30.01 -13.34 -3.83
C MET A 346 29.29 -14.01 -2.65
N SER A 347 28.10 -13.53 -2.31
CA SER A 347 27.19 -14.21 -1.38
C SER A 347 26.74 -15.53 -1.99
N SER A 348 26.57 -16.56 -1.15
CA SER A 348 25.81 -17.77 -1.47
C SER A 348 24.51 -17.71 -0.68
N LEU A 349 23.37 -17.80 -1.39
CA LEU A 349 22.04 -17.62 -0.81
C LEU A 349 21.09 -18.70 -1.32
N GLU A 350 20.29 -19.26 -0.43
CA GLU A 350 19.22 -20.21 -0.76
C GLU A 350 17.87 -19.50 -0.68
N ILE A 351 17.00 -19.76 -1.65
CA ILE A 351 15.65 -19.19 -1.69
C ILE A 351 14.63 -20.31 -1.68
N PHE A 352 13.66 -20.17 -0.78
CA PHE A 352 12.52 -21.06 -0.59
C PHE A 352 11.22 -20.27 -0.84
N GLY A 353 10.23 -20.91 -1.44
CA GLY A 353 8.92 -20.33 -1.73
C GLY A 353 7.81 -21.22 -1.17
N ASP A 354 7.04 -20.69 -0.22
CA ASP A 354 6.17 -21.47 0.65
C ASP A 354 6.93 -22.67 1.25
N ASP A 355 6.62 -23.89 0.82
CA ASP A 355 7.16 -25.13 1.38
C ASP A 355 8.02 -25.88 0.33
N GLU A 356 8.56 -25.14 -0.64
CA GLU A 356 9.39 -25.65 -1.74
C GLU A 356 10.76 -24.93 -1.80
N TYR A 357 11.84 -25.69 -2.03
CA TYR A 357 13.16 -25.13 -2.38
C TYR A 357 13.10 -24.57 -3.80
N PHE A 358 13.37 -23.26 -3.94
CA PHE A 358 13.20 -22.57 -5.21
C PHE A 358 14.50 -22.52 -6.03
N THR A 359 15.59 -22.01 -5.45
CA THR A 359 16.92 -22.01 -6.10
C THR A 359 18.06 -21.56 -5.16
N SER A 360 19.29 -21.91 -5.54
CA SER A 360 20.54 -21.38 -4.98
C SER A 360 21.09 -20.26 -5.88
N ILE A 361 21.54 -19.17 -5.27
CA ILE A 361 22.12 -18.00 -5.95
C ILE A 361 23.56 -17.76 -5.49
N GLN A 362 24.48 -17.62 -6.45
CA GLN A 362 25.80 -17.02 -6.23
C GLN A 362 25.88 -15.68 -6.98
N ALA A 363 26.01 -14.58 -6.23
CA ALA A 363 25.78 -13.22 -6.69
C ALA A 363 26.43 -12.16 -5.77
N ASP A 364 26.36 -10.87 -6.13
CA ASP A 364 26.55 -9.79 -5.15
C ASP A 364 25.42 -9.78 -4.11
N GLY A 365 24.21 -10.22 -4.51
CA GLY A 365 23.05 -10.39 -3.64
C GLY A 365 21.75 -10.70 -4.39
N VAL A 366 20.62 -10.54 -3.70
CA VAL A 366 19.27 -10.62 -4.26
C VAL A 366 18.38 -9.51 -3.69
N CYS A 367 17.51 -8.97 -4.53
CA CYS A 367 16.51 -7.96 -4.21
C CYS A 367 15.11 -8.57 -4.32
N VAL A 368 14.30 -8.42 -3.26
CA VAL A 368 12.87 -8.76 -3.26
C VAL A 368 12.08 -7.48 -3.04
N ALA A 369 11.31 -7.07 -4.06
CA ALA A 369 10.66 -5.77 -4.12
C ALA A 369 9.14 -5.86 -4.29
N THR A 370 8.44 -4.91 -3.68
CA THR A 370 7.01 -4.70 -3.91
C THR A 370 6.77 -4.08 -5.30
N PRO A 371 5.53 -4.03 -5.79
CA PRO A 371 5.18 -3.26 -6.98
C PRO A 371 5.53 -1.76 -6.87
N THR A 372 5.64 -1.23 -5.65
CA THR A 372 6.08 0.15 -5.39
C THR A 372 7.61 0.27 -5.41
N GLY A 373 8.35 -0.71 -4.87
CA GLY A 373 9.81 -0.80 -5.02
C GLY A 373 10.27 -1.10 -6.45
N SER A 374 9.37 -1.48 -7.36
CA SER A 374 9.69 -1.80 -8.75
C SER A 374 10.44 -0.71 -9.50
N THR A 375 10.26 0.57 -9.13
CA THR A 375 10.94 1.75 -9.68
C THR A 375 12.21 2.17 -8.91
N ALA A 376 12.51 1.53 -7.79
CA ALA A 376 13.62 1.83 -6.90
C ALA A 376 14.81 0.89 -7.18
N TYR A 377 15.40 0.26 -6.16
CA TYR A 377 16.65 -0.50 -6.34
C TYR A 377 16.46 -1.74 -7.22
N ASN A 378 15.28 -2.35 -7.22
CA ASN A 378 14.91 -3.40 -8.18
C ASN A 378 15.16 -2.99 -9.65
N LEU A 379 14.84 -1.75 -10.03
CA LEU A 379 15.05 -1.29 -11.41
C LEU A 379 16.55 -1.18 -11.75
N ALA A 380 17.35 -0.69 -10.80
CA ALA A 380 18.81 -0.59 -10.96
C ALA A 380 19.49 -1.96 -11.07
N ALA A 381 18.93 -2.98 -10.39
CA ALA A 381 19.35 -4.38 -10.51
C ALA A 381 18.86 -5.07 -11.81
N GLY A 382 18.16 -4.36 -12.71
CA GLY A 382 17.64 -4.91 -13.97
C GLY A 382 16.27 -5.59 -13.87
N GLY A 383 15.56 -5.41 -12.75
CA GLY A 383 14.20 -5.88 -12.53
C GLY A 383 13.16 -5.11 -13.34
N SER A 384 11.97 -5.71 -13.50
CA SER A 384 10.88 -5.09 -14.28
C SER A 384 10.15 -4.00 -13.50
N LEU A 385 9.74 -2.93 -14.22
CA LEU A 385 8.74 -1.97 -13.72
C LEU A 385 7.38 -2.65 -13.54
N CYS A 386 6.68 -2.33 -12.45
CA CYS A 386 5.38 -2.89 -12.13
C CYS A 386 4.37 -1.80 -11.76
N HIS A 387 3.09 -2.04 -12.07
CA HIS A 387 2.02 -1.11 -11.67
C HIS A 387 1.72 -1.31 -10.17
N PRO A 388 1.56 -0.26 -9.34
CA PRO A 388 1.49 -0.39 -7.88
C PRO A 388 0.28 -1.17 -7.33
N GLU A 389 -0.66 -1.54 -8.20
CA GLU A 389 -1.89 -2.29 -7.89
C GLU A 389 -1.84 -3.76 -8.32
N ASN A 390 -0.74 -4.20 -8.96
CA ASN A 390 -0.53 -5.59 -9.32
C ASN A 390 -0.23 -6.41 -8.04
N PRO A 391 -0.96 -7.49 -7.74
CA PRO A 391 -0.79 -8.26 -6.51
C PRO A 391 0.39 -9.25 -6.60
N VAL A 392 1.61 -8.71 -6.73
CA VAL A 392 2.83 -9.48 -7.05
C VAL A 392 4.05 -9.07 -6.21
N ILE A 393 5.00 -9.99 -6.10
CA ILE A 393 6.36 -9.81 -5.59
C ILE A 393 7.33 -9.86 -6.78
N LEU A 394 8.36 -9.03 -6.76
CA LEU A 394 9.45 -9.03 -7.74
C LEU A 394 10.71 -9.61 -7.09
N LEU A 395 11.36 -10.55 -7.77
CA LEU A 395 12.59 -11.21 -7.30
C LEU A 395 13.69 -11.02 -8.36
N THR A 396 14.73 -10.26 -8.02
CA THR A 396 15.79 -9.83 -8.94
C THR A 396 17.15 -10.07 -8.32
N ALA A 397 17.97 -10.95 -8.90
CA ALA A 397 19.35 -11.18 -8.43
C ALA A 397 20.30 -10.05 -8.89
N ILE A 398 21.24 -9.68 -8.03
CA ILE A 398 22.16 -8.56 -8.22
C ILE A 398 23.50 -9.12 -8.69
N CYS A 399 23.88 -8.85 -9.94
CA CYS A 399 25.15 -9.30 -10.53
C CYS A 399 25.40 -10.82 -10.36
N ALA A 400 24.37 -11.63 -10.62
CA ALA A 400 24.44 -13.09 -10.48
C ALA A 400 25.46 -13.73 -11.42
N HIS A 401 26.27 -14.65 -10.89
CA HIS A 401 27.20 -15.48 -11.66
C HIS A 401 26.47 -16.59 -12.43
N THR A 402 25.26 -16.96 -11.99
CA THR A 402 24.37 -17.91 -12.67
C THR A 402 23.76 -17.27 -13.93
N LEU A 403 24.35 -17.57 -15.09
CA LEU A 403 23.97 -17.05 -16.43
C LEU A 403 22.47 -17.15 -16.79
N ASN A 404 21.75 -18.07 -16.15
CA ASN A 404 20.33 -18.33 -16.42
C ASN A 404 19.37 -17.54 -15.52
N PHE A 405 19.85 -16.83 -14.48
CA PHE A 405 18.95 -16.08 -13.61
C PHE A 405 18.30 -14.89 -14.35
N ARG A 406 16.98 -14.79 -14.27
CA ARG A 406 16.18 -13.69 -14.83
C ARG A 406 15.31 -13.12 -13.71
N PRO A 407 14.90 -11.83 -13.76
CA PRO A 407 13.92 -11.29 -12.82
C PRO A 407 12.62 -12.10 -12.87
N ILE A 408 12.11 -12.49 -11.71
CA ILE A 408 10.93 -13.35 -11.54
C ILE A 408 9.79 -12.54 -10.93
N ILE A 409 8.56 -12.80 -11.37
CA ILE A 409 7.34 -12.21 -10.80
C ILE A 409 6.54 -13.32 -10.14
N LEU A 410 6.26 -13.17 -8.84
CA LEU A 410 5.60 -14.14 -7.99
C LEU A 410 4.28 -13.54 -7.43
N PRO A 411 3.29 -14.34 -6.98
CA PRO A 411 2.07 -13.80 -6.38
C PRO A 411 2.34 -13.20 -4.99
N ASP A 412 1.60 -12.16 -4.58
CA ASP A 412 1.74 -11.56 -3.22
C ASP A 412 1.37 -12.50 -2.05
N THR A 413 0.83 -13.70 -2.34
CA THR A 413 0.44 -14.71 -1.34
C THR A 413 1.54 -15.71 -0.99
N ILE A 414 2.68 -15.69 -1.68
CA ILE A 414 3.81 -16.58 -1.38
C ILE A 414 4.57 -16.08 -0.14
N VAL A 415 5.04 -17.00 0.70
CA VAL A 415 6.04 -16.71 1.74
C VAL A 415 7.41 -17.05 1.19
N LEU A 416 8.27 -16.04 0.99
CA LEU A 416 9.67 -16.28 0.63
C LEU A 416 10.50 -16.43 1.90
N ARG A 417 11.47 -17.34 1.88
CA ARG A 417 12.58 -17.37 2.86
C ARG A 417 13.89 -17.24 2.08
N ILE A 418 14.78 -16.36 2.53
CA ILE A 418 16.11 -16.14 1.93
C ILE A 418 17.15 -16.46 3.00
N GLY A 419 17.88 -17.56 2.84
CA GLY A 419 18.83 -18.10 3.82
C GLY A 419 20.28 -18.03 3.37
N VAL A 420 21.19 -18.01 4.34
CA VAL A 420 22.63 -18.21 4.13
C VAL A 420 22.94 -19.67 4.49
N PRO A 421 23.33 -20.55 3.55
CA PRO A 421 23.54 -21.97 3.84
C PRO A 421 24.74 -22.18 4.78
N TYR A 422 24.76 -23.30 5.50
CA TYR A 422 25.79 -23.59 6.52
C TYR A 422 27.21 -23.76 5.97
N ASP A 423 27.38 -24.03 4.68
CA ASP A 423 28.68 -24.11 4.00
C ASP A 423 29.13 -22.76 3.37
N ALA A 424 28.32 -21.70 3.51
CA ALA A 424 28.64 -20.38 2.99
C ALA A 424 29.95 -19.84 3.59
N ARG A 425 30.85 -19.41 2.71
CA ARG A 425 32.20 -18.93 3.08
C ARG A 425 32.21 -17.62 3.86
N THR A 426 31.12 -16.86 3.81
CA THR A 426 30.98 -15.52 4.41
C THR A 426 29.52 -15.28 4.80
N SER A 427 29.31 -14.42 5.79
CA SER A 427 28.00 -13.84 6.10
C SER A 427 27.41 -13.06 4.92
N SER A 428 26.09 -12.83 4.99
CA SER A 428 25.37 -11.89 4.11
C SER A 428 24.66 -10.84 4.96
N TRP A 429 24.09 -9.82 4.35
CA TRP A 429 23.51 -8.67 5.03
C TRP A 429 22.12 -8.36 4.46
N ALA A 430 21.10 -8.45 5.30
CA ALA A 430 19.73 -8.05 4.97
C ALA A 430 19.57 -6.54 5.20
N SER A 431 19.04 -5.84 4.20
CA SER A 431 18.87 -4.38 4.16
C SER A 431 17.39 -4.05 3.90
N PHE A 432 16.78 -3.25 4.78
CA PHE A 432 15.33 -3.02 4.85
C PHE A 432 14.99 -1.58 4.42
N ASP A 433 14.31 -1.39 3.27
CA ASP A 433 14.02 -0.07 2.66
C ASP A 433 15.29 0.83 2.53
N GLY A 434 16.48 0.22 2.46
CA GLY A 434 17.77 0.93 2.44
C GLY A 434 18.12 1.68 3.72
N ARG A 435 17.49 1.37 4.87
CA ARG A 435 17.79 1.98 6.18
C ARG A 435 18.52 1.04 7.13
N GLU A 436 17.80 0.05 7.64
CA GLU A 436 18.32 -0.85 8.65
C GLU A 436 19.07 -1.98 7.97
N ARG A 437 20.23 -2.38 8.52
CA ARG A 437 21.01 -3.49 7.97
C ARG A 437 21.39 -4.47 9.07
N VAL A 438 20.98 -5.73 8.88
CA VAL A 438 21.19 -6.82 9.82
C VAL A 438 22.07 -7.88 9.14
N GLU A 439 23.18 -8.24 9.78
CA GLU A 439 24.01 -9.36 9.32
C GLU A 439 23.28 -10.70 9.53
N LEU A 440 23.37 -11.57 8.54
CA LEU A 440 22.90 -12.96 8.54
C LEU A 440 24.13 -13.88 8.56
N LEU A 441 24.23 -14.70 9.59
CA LEU A 441 25.28 -15.71 9.72
C LEU A 441 24.89 -16.98 8.95
N PRO A 442 25.83 -17.90 8.62
CA PRO A 442 25.50 -19.21 8.07
C PRO A 442 24.50 -19.96 8.97
N GLY A 443 23.35 -20.32 8.39
CA GLY A 443 22.17 -20.85 9.07
C GLY A 443 21.03 -19.83 9.23
N ASP A 444 21.31 -18.52 9.29
CA ASP A 444 20.25 -17.51 9.43
C ASP A 444 19.49 -17.31 8.12
N TYR A 445 18.20 -16.96 8.22
CA TYR A 445 17.38 -16.59 7.07
C TYR A 445 16.43 -15.42 7.37
N VAL A 446 15.88 -14.82 6.32
CA VAL A 446 14.80 -13.82 6.44
C VAL A 446 13.55 -14.33 5.76
N THR A 447 12.45 -14.41 6.52
CA THR A 447 11.11 -14.62 6.00
C THR A 447 10.57 -13.31 5.44
N VAL A 448 9.93 -13.33 4.27
CA VAL A 448 9.34 -12.18 3.59
C VAL A 448 7.92 -12.55 3.15
N SER A 449 6.93 -11.75 3.56
CA SER A 449 5.51 -11.99 3.26
C SER A 449 4.75 -10.69 3.01
N ALA A 450 3.58 -10.75 2.37
CA ALA A 450 2.71 -9.58 2.23
C ALA A 450 2.20 -9.09 3.60
N SER A 451 2.41 -7.80 3.89
CA SER A 451 1.96 -7.18 5.14
C SER A 451 0.44 -7.00 5.17
N ARG A 452 -0.17 -7.27 6.33
CA ARG A 452 -1.56 -6.86 6.64
C ARG A 452 -1.76 -5.35 6.70
N PHE A 453 -0.66 -4.59 6.82
CA PHE A 453 -0.66 -3.13 7.02
C PHE A 453 -0.17 -2.42 5.75
N PRO A 454 -1.01 -2.30 4.69
CA PRO A 454 -0.65 -1.60 3.48
C PRO A 454 -0.42 -0.11 3.74
N PHE A 455 0.41 0.52 2.90
CA PHE A 455 0.71 1.94 3.00
C PHE A 455 -0.36 2.77 2.29
N ALA A 456 -0.99 3.71 3.01
CA ALA A 456 -2.11 4.51 2.53
C ALA A 456 -1.66 5.81 1.84
N ASN A 457 -1.29 5.74 0.55
CA ASN A 457 -0.86 6.93 -0.20
C ASN A 457 -2.07 7.74 -0.71
N VAL A 458 -2.10 9.05 -0.44
CA VAL A 458 -3.12 9.95 -0.98
C VAL A 458 -2.83 10.25 -2.46
N MET A 459 -3.87 10.22 -3.28
CA MET A 459 -3.80 10.31 -4.75
C MET A 459 -4.48 11.57 -5.26
N THR A 460 -4.05 12.04 -6.44
CA THR A 460 -4.70 13.17 -7.10
C THR A 460 -6.11 12.76 -7.58
N PRO A 461 -7.19 13.50 -7.23
CA PRO A 461 -8.55 13.12 -7.59
C PRO A 461 -8.74 12.87 -9.10
N GLY A 462 -9.26 11.69 -9.44
CA GLY A 462 -9.56 11.31 -10.82
C GLY A 462 -8.35 10.94 -11.71
N GLN A 463 -7.13 10.87 -11.16
CA GLN A 463 -5.93 10.56 -11.96
C GLN A 463 -5.32 9.16 -11.74
N ARG A 464 -5.88 8.33 -10.83
CA ARG A 464 -5.39 7.00 -10.39
C ARG A 464 -4.55 6.20 -11.41
N SER A 465 -5.09 5.94 -12.61
CA SER A 465 -4.41 5.15 -13.67
C SER A 465 -3.42 5.96 -14.52
N HIS A 466 -3.63 7.26 -14.66
CA HIS A 466 -2.76 8.17 -15.40
C HIS A 466 -1.55 8.61 -14.56
N GLU A 467 -1.69 8.70 -13.24
CA GLU A 467 -0.69 9.21 -12.31
C GLU A 467 0.64 8.41 -12.37
N TRP A 468 0.57 7.07 -12.41
CA TRP A 468 1.75 6.21 -12.60
C TRP A 468 2.39 6.37 -13.99
N ILE A 469 1.58 6.40 -15.06
CA ILE A 469 2.06 6.58 -16.45
C ILE A 469 2.73 7.95 -16.62
N ASN A 470 2.16 8.98 -15.99
CA ASN A 470 2.68 10.34 -15.98
C ASN A 470 3.98 10.43 -15.16
N SER A 471 4.09 9.76 -14.00
CA SER A 471 5.36 9.68 -13.28
C SER A 471 6.44 8.93 -14.07
N ILE A 472 6.14 7.78 -14.69
CA ILE A 472 7.09 7.10 -15.60
C ILE A 472 7.53 8.01 -16.74
N SER A 473 6.60 8.73 -17.38
CA SER A 473 6.92 9.62 -18.50
C SER A 473 7.75 10.83 -18.07
N ARG A 474 7.50 11.39 -16.88
CA ARG A 474 8.28 12.49 -16.30
C ARG A 474 9.67 12.05 -15.83
N THR A 475 9.77 10.94 -15.10
CA THR A 475 11.01 10.51 -14.45
C THR A 475 12.02 9.88 -15.43
N PHE A 476 11.54 9.13 -16.42
CA PHE A 476 12.41 8.48 -17.42
C PHE A 476 12.42 9.20 -18.78
N ASN A 477 11.78 10.38 -18.90
CA ASN A 477 11.51 11.04 -20.19
C ASN A 477 10.86 10.09 -21.22
N TRP A 478 10.02 9.16 -20.76
CA TRP A 478 9.41 8.13 -21.60
C TRP A 478 8.50 8.78 -22.65
N ASN A 479 8.64 8.37 -23.91
CA ASN A 479 7.99 8.98 -25.09
C ASN A 479 8.51 10.37 -25.52
N SER A 480 9.63 10.87 -24.97
CA SER A 480 10.27 12.12 -25.45
C SER A 480 10.85 12.06 -26.87
N ARG A 481 11.03 10.85 -27.42
CA ARG A 481 11.60 10.64 -28.76
C ARG A 481 10.63 11.09 -29.85
N GLU A 482 11.09 11.90 -30.81
CA GLU A 482 10.30 12.22 -32.00
C GLU A 482 9.77 10.94 -32.66
N ARG A 483 8.47 10.94 -32.99
CA ARG A 483 7.84 9.84 -33.71
C ARG A 483 8.53 9.68 -35.06
N GLN A 484 9.23 8.56 -35.26
CA GLN A 484 9.91 8.26 -36.52
C GLN A 484 8.94 8.47 -37.68
N ARG A 485 9.31 9.38 -38.59
CA ARG A 485 8.59 9.60 -39.85
C ARG A 485 8.65 8.29 -40.63
N ALA A 486 7.52 7.86 -41.19
CA ALA A 486 7.50 6.69 -42.06
C ALA A 486 8.54 6.85 -43.17
N SER A 487 9.27 5.77 -43.47
CA SER A 487 10.34 5.77 -44.48
C SER A 487 9.82 6.37 -45.78
N GLY A 488 10.49 7.40 -46.29
CA GLY A 488 9.94 8.36 -47.26
C GLY A 488 9.69 7.85 -48.68
N HIS A 489 9.43 6.55 -48.87
CA HIS A 489 9.14 5.93 -50.17
C HIS A 489 8.05 6.67 -50.94
N ASP A 490 6.95 7.06 -50.30
CA ASP A 490 5.85 7.78 -50.96
C ASP A 490 6.31 9.06 -51.67
N LYS A 491 7.29 9.80 -51.10
CA LYS A 491 7.85 11.02 -51.71
C LYS A 491 8.74 10.76 -52.93
N TYR A 492 9.14 9.51 -53.19
CA TYR A 492 9.90 9.12 -54.37
C TYR A 492 9.03 8.32 -55.37
N CYS A 493 8.04 7.56 -54.90
CA CYS A 493 7.14 6.77 -55.74
C CYS A 493 6.19 7.62 -56.60
N GLU A 494 5.80 8.83 -56.18
CA GLU A 494 5.02 9.73 -57.05
C GLU A 494 5.77 10.11 -58.34
N LYS A 495 7.11 10.09 -58.33
CA LYS A 495 7.93 10.39 -59.52
C LYS A 495 7.89 9.29 -60.59
N TYR A 496 7.32 8.13 -60.27
CA TYR A 496 7.17 6.97 -61.15
C TYR A 496 5.71 6.58 -61.44
N LYS A 497 4.73 7.39 -61.02
CA LYS A 497 3.34 7.27 -61.45
C LYS A 497 3.10 8.10 -62.70
N ARG A 498 3.38 7.52 -63.87
CA ARG A 498 3.00 7.99 -65.21
C ARG A 498 2.49 6.82 -66.03
#